data_AF-A0A438C640-F1
#
_entry.id   AF-A0A438C640-F1
#
_cell.length_a   1.000
_cell.length_b   1.000
_cell.length_c   1.000
_cell.angle_alpha   90.00
_cell.angle_beta   90.00
_cell.angle_gamma   90.00
#
_symmetry.space_group_name_H-M   'P 1'
#
loop_
_entity.id
_entity.type
_entity.pdbx_description
1 polymer ?
#
loop_
_entity_poly.entity_id
_entity_poly.type
_entity_poly.pdbx_seq_one_letter_code
_entity_poly.pdbx_strand_id
1 'polypeptide(L)'
;MDWLASYHASVDCFGKRVTFSIPGQPDFSFEGKHVDKPLHDLLGLPPEREVEFIIDLAPETTPISKAPYRMSPIEFKELKIQLQELLDKGFIRPSVSPWELLFYL
;
A
#
# COMPACT_ATOMS: atom_id res chain seq x y z
N MET A 1 -11.60 19.05 -5.79
CA MET A 1 -10.68 18.65 -4.70
C MET A 1 -11.11 19.40 -3.46
N ASP A 2 -12.12 18.86 -2.82
CA ASP A 2 -13.04 19.53 -1.89
C ASP A 2 -13.15 18.75 -0.58
N TRP A 3 -12.55 17.55 -0.54
CA TRP A 3 -12.45 16.72 0.65
C TRP A 3 -11.79 17.46 1.82
N LEU A 4 -10.76 18.27 1.58
CA LEU A 4 -10.11 19.07 2.63
C LEU A 4 -11.10 19.97 3.37
N ALA A 5 -12.05 20.59 2.65
CA ALA A 5 -13.10 21.40 3.27
C ALA A 5 -14.05 20.55 4.13
N SER A 6 -14.39 19.33 3.67
CA SER A 6 -15.18 18.37 4.45
C SER A 6 -14.52 17.95 5.76
N TYR A 7 -13.19 17.98 5.83
CA TYR A 7 -12.41 17.64 7.03
C TYR A 7 -11.87 18.86 7.78
N HIS A 8 -12.33 20.08 7.46
CA HIS A 8 -11.81 21.32 8.07
C HIS A 8 -10.27 21.42 8.01
N ALA A 9 -9.69 20.94 6.91
CA ALA A 9 -8.27 20.83 6.70
C ALA A 9 -7.77 21.98 5.81
N SER A 10 -6.63 22.55 6.19
CA SER A 10 -5.91 23.56 5.42
C SER A 10 -4.48 23.09 5.15
N VAL A 11 -3.96 23.39 3.97
CA VAL A 11 -2.61 23.00 3.56
C VAL A 11 -1.75 24.27 3.44
N ASP A 12 -0.74 24.38 4.29
CA ASP A 12 0.35 25.34 4.14
C ASP A 12 1.48 24.69 3.34
N CYS A 13 1.54 25.04 2.07
CA CYS A 13 2.56 24.54 1.16
C CYS A 13 3.97 25.06 1.51
N PHE A 14 4.09 26.25 2.11
CA PHE A 14 5.40 26.84 2.44
C PHE A 14 6.02 26.13 3.64
N GLY A 15 5.23 25.92 4.69
CA GLY A 15 5.63 25.17 5.88
C GLY A 15 5.52 23.64 5.74
N LYS A 16 5.13 23.12 4.57
CA LYS A 16 4.84 21.70 4.32
C LYS A 16 3.93 21.10 5.39
N ARG A 17 2.88 21.83 5.77
CA ARG A 17 2.04 21.50 6.92
C ARG A 17 0.59 21.34 6.51
N VAL A 18 -0.08 20.37 7.12
CA VAL A 18 -1.54 20.20 7.03
C VAL A 18 -2.12 20.43 8.41
N THR A 19 -3.04 21.38 8.53
CA THR A 19 -3.68 21.76 9.80
C THR A 19 -5.16 21.44 9.73
N PHE A 20 -5.68 20.79 10.77
CA PHE A 20 -7.09 20.45 10.92
C PHE A 20 -7.68 21.29 12.06
N SER A 21 -8.67 22.12 11.74
CA SER A 21 -9.33 23.03 12.68
C SER A 21 -10.80 22.65 12.82
N ILE A 22 -11.07 21.54 13.51
CA ILE A 22 -12.41 21.01 13.71
C ILE A 22 -13.08 21.80 14.85
N PRO A 23 -14.27 22.41 14.64
CA PRO A 23 -14.92 23.22 15.66
C PRO A 23 -15.23 22.41 16.93
N GLY A 24 -14.81 22.93 18.08
CA GLY A 24 -15.01 22.27 19.39
C GLY A 24 -13.92 21.25 19.76
N GLN A 25 -12.90 21.06 18.92
CA GLN A 25 -11.71 20.27 19.23
C GLN A 25 -10.45 21.13 19.14
N PRO A 26 -9.37 20.76 19.85
CA PRO A 26 -8.08 21.43 19.67
C PRO A 26 -7.53 21.15 18.26
N ASP A 27 -6.99 22.19 17.65
CA ASP A 27 -6.33 22.08 16.36
C ASP A 27 -5.13 21.12 16.45
N PHE A 28 -4.98 20.28 15.43
CA PHE A 28 -3.79 19.45 15.27
C PHE A 28 -3.22 19.62 13.87
N SER A 29 -1.89 19.50 13.77
CA SER A 29 -1.20 19.68 12.50
C SER A 29 -0.16 18.60 12.27
N PHE A 30 -0.01 18.21 11.01
CA PHE A 30 1.05 17.34 10.55
C PHE A 30 2.05 18.20 9.77
N GLU A 31 3.30 18.17 10.20
CA GLU A 31 4.40 18.79 9.47
C GLU A 31 5.12 17.69 8.68
N GLY A 32 5.16 17.88 7.36
CA GLY A 32 5.91 17.03 6.45
C GLY A 32 7.40 17.23 6.67
N LYS A 33 7.98 16.46 7.59
CA LYS A 33 9.44 16.31 7.65
C LYS A 33 9.87 15.58 6.39
N HIS A 34 10.89 16.11 5.71
CA HIS A 34 11.62 15.32 4.72
C HIS A 34 12.27 14.18 5.51
N VAL A 35 11.63 13.01 5.47
CA VAL A 35 12.20 11.84 6.10
C VAL A 35 13.23 11.34 5.11
N ASP A 36 14.47 11.81 5.26
CA ASP A 36 15.68 11.17 4.74
C ASP A 36 15.90 9.81 5.45
N LYS A 37 14.84 9.02 5.69
CA LYS A 37 15.02 7.60 5.96
C LYS A 37 15.39 7.02 4.62
N PRO A 38 16.60 6.52 4.45
CA PRO A 38 16.92 5.85 3.23
C PRO A 38 15.99 4.64 3.17
N LEU A 39 15.57 4.28 1.96
CA LEU A 39 14.69 3.14 1.69
C LEU A 39 15.25 1.80 2.26
N HIS A 40 16.46 1.80 2.85
CA HIS A 40 17.05 0.68 3.55
C HIS A 40 16.30 0.25 4.83
N ASP A 41 15.58 1.14 5.52
CA ASP A 41 14.83 0.76 6.74
C ASP A 41 13.53 0.00 6.42
N LEU A 42 13.18 -0.11 5.14
CA LEU A 42 12.10 -0.96 4.63
C LEU A 42 12.63 -2.29 4.07
N LEU A 43 13.94 -2.57 4.13
CA LEU A 43 14.51 -3.79 3.57
C LEU A 43 14.29 -4.99 4.52
N GLY A 44 13.27 -5.78 4.20
CA GLY A 44 13.44 -7.23 4.18
C GLY A 44 12.29 -8.04 4.75
N LEU A 45 11.50 -7.52 5.69
CA LEU A 45 10.33 -8.21 6.21
C LEU A 45 9.30 -7.16 6.62
N PRO A 46 7.98 -7.47 6.61
CA PRO A 46 7.09 -6.67 7.44
C PRO A 46 7.70 -6.66 8.86
N PRO A 47 7.80 -5.50 9.53
CA PRO A 47 8.22 -5.48 10.94
C PRO A 47 7.40 -6.54 11.67
N GLU A 48 8.01 -7.31 12.57
CA GLU A 48 7.33 -8.35 13.36
C GLU A 48 6.01 -7.74 13.87
N ARG A 49 4.91 -8.14 13.24
CA ARG A 49 3.63 -7.48 13.47
C ARG A 49 3.18 -8.03 14.80
N GLU A 50 3.13 -7.18 15.82
CA GLU A 50 2.55 -7.54 17.13
C GLU A 50 1.11 -8.06 16.99
N VAL A 51 0.46 -7.79 15.84
CA VAL A 51 -0.90 -8.22 15.50
C VAL A 51 -0.90 -9.04 14.21
N GLU A 52 -1.40 -10.28 14.28
CA GLU A 52 -1.74 -11.07 13.11
C GLU A 52 -2.89 -10.40 12.34
N PHE A 53 -2.65 -10.01 11.09
CA PHE A 53 -3.73 -9.49 10.25
C PHE A 53 -4.58 -10.65 9.73
N ILE A 54 -5.79 -10.78 10.25
CA ILE A 54 -6.80 -11.69 9.76
C ILE A 54 -7.72 -10.90 8.82
N ILE A 55 -7.93 -11.45 7.62
CA ILE A 55 -8.92 -10.91 6.67
C ILE A 55 -10.19 -11.73 6.85
N ASP A 56 -11.16 -11.18 7.57
CA ASP A 56 -12.48 -11.79 7.74
C ASP A 56 -13.27 -11.68 6.44
N LEU A 57 -13.68 -12.83 5.90
CA LEU A 57 -14.54 -12.91 4.73
C LEU A 57 -16.01 -12.91 5.17
N ALA A 58 -16.88 -12.26 4.41
CA ALA A 58 -18.31 -12.40 4.63
C ALA A 58 -18.73 -13.87 4.39
N PRO A 59 -19.65 -14.43 5.20
CA PRO A 59 -20.22 -15.75 4.95
C PRO A 59 -20.82 -15.74 3.53
N GLU A 60 -20.51 -16.76 2.72
CA GLU A 60 -20.80 -16.86 1.27
C GLU A 60 -19.79 -16.21 0.30
N THR A 61 -18.66 -15.66 0.75
CA THR A 61 -17.64 -15.18 -0.19
C THR A 61 -16.89 -16.34 -0.83
N THR A 62 -17.13 -16.59 -2.12
CA THR A 62 -16.38 -17.57 -2.91
C THR A 62 -15.08 -16.98 -3.47
N PRO A 63 -14.01 -17.78 -3.62
CA PRO A 63 -12.79 -17.34 -4.29
C PRO A 63 -13.04 -16.82 -5.71
N ILE A 64 -12.47 -15.65 -6.02
CA ILE A 64 -12.53 -15.07 -7.36
C ILE A 64 -11.18 -15.30 -8.04
N SER A 65 -11.21 -15.99 -9.19
CA SER A 65 -10.07 -16.11 -10.08
C SER A 65 -10.34 -15.36 -11.38
N LYS A 66 -9.39 -14.50 -11.79
CA LYS A 66 -9.47 -13.74 -13.06
C LYS A 66 -8.20 -13.91 -13.87
N ALA A 67 -8.32 -13.87 -15.19
CA ALA A 67 -7.15 -13.80 -16.05
C ALA A 67 -6.36 -12.50 -15.79
N PRO A 68 -5.01 -12.55 -15.84
CA PRO A 68 -4.17 -11.37 -15.78
C PRO A 68 -4.49 -10.42 -16.93
N TYR A 69 -4.22 -9.15 -16.70
CA TYR A 69 -4.33 -8.14 -17.74
C TYR A 69 -3.36 -8.43 -18.87
N ARG A 70 -3.79 -8.13 -20.10
CA ARG A 70 -2.91 -8.17 -21.27
C ARG A 70 -1.84 -7.09 -21.10
N MET A 71 -0.57 -7.51 -21.14
CA MET A 71 0.60 -6.65 -21.07
C MET A 71 1.48 -6.89 -22.29
N SER A 72 2.24 -5.87 -22.70
CA SER A 72 3.26 -6.04 -23.73
C SER A 72 4.43 -6.90 -23.21
N PRO A 73 5.26 -7.48 -24.10
CA PRO A 73 6.43 -8.26 -23.68
C PRO A 73 7.43 -7.47 -22.81
N ILE A 74 7.51 -6.15 -22.99
CA ILE A 74 8.42 -5.28 -22.24
C ILE A 74 7.92 -5.10 -20.81
N GLU A 75 6.64 -4.77 -20.63
CA GLU A 75 6.01 -4.65 -19.31
C GLU A 75 6.05 -5.97 -18.54
N PHE A 76 5.82 -7.09 -19.23
CA PHE A 76 5.88 -8.41 -18.61
C PHE A 76 7.29 -8.78 -18.13
N LYS A 77 8.33 -8.37 -18.87
CA LYS A 77 9.73 -8.58 -18.47
C LYS A 77 10.07 -7.76 -17.23
N GLU A 78 9.65 -6.50 -17.19
CA GLU A 78 9.86 -5.61 -16.05
C GLU A 78 9.14 -6.15 -14.80
N LEU A 79 7.89 -6.58 -14.95
CA LEU A 79 7.12 -7.18 -13.87
C LEU A 79 7.80 -8.41 -13.28
N LYS A 80 8.38 -9.27 -14.12
CA LYS A 80 9.15 -10.44 -13.66
C LYS A 80 10.37 -10.05 -12.83
N ILE A 81 11.09 -9.00 -13.22
CA ILE A 81 12.25 -8.51 -12.48
C ILE A 81 11.81 -8.03 -11.09
N GLN A 82 10.74 -7.24 -11.02
CA GLN A 82 10.21 -6.74 -9.75
C GLN A 82 9.71 -7.87 -8.84
N LEU A 83 9.03 -8.87 -9.40
CA LEU A 83 8.60 -10.05 -8.64
C LEU A 83 9.80 -10.83 -8.09
N GLN A 84 10.87 -11.00 -8.87
CA GLN A 84 12.09 -11.66 -8.41
C GLN A 84 12.73 -10.89 -7.27
N GLU A 85 12.85 -9.56 -7.37
CA GLU A 85 13.37 -8.75 -6.27
C GLU A 85 12.54 -8.87 -4.99
N LEU A 86 11.21 -8.96 -5.10
CA LEU A 86 10.32 -9.16 -3.95
C LEU A 86 10.46 -10.55 -3.32
N LEU A 87 10.70 -11.58 -4.15
CA LEU A 87 11.00 -12.94 -3.70
C LEU A 87 12.36 -12.99 -2.97
N ASP A 88 13.40 -12.40 -3.56
CA ASP A 88 14.75 -12.36 -3.01
C ASP A 88 14.79 -11.60 -1.67
N LYS A 89 13.96 -10.57 -1.56
CA LYS A 89 13.78 -9.81 -0.31
C LYS A 89 12.89 -10.52 0.71
N GLY A 90 12.21 -11.63 0.37
CA GLY A 90 11.37 -12.38 1.30
C GLY A 90 10.00 -11.75 1.59
N PHE A 91 9.57 -10.75 0.83
CA PHE A 91 8.26 -10.12 1.01
C PHE A 91 7.10 -10.97 0.51
N ILE A 92 7.35 -11.79 -0.51
CA ILE A 92 6.37 -12.68 -1.12
C ILE A 92 6.94 -14.10 -1.21
N ARG A 93 6.04 -15.08 -1.37
CA ARG A 93 6.38 -16.47 -1.66
C ARG A 93 5.41 -17.02 -2.70
N PRO A 94 5.82 -18.01 -3.50
CA PRO A 94 4.88 -18.71 -4.38
C PRO A 94 3.71 -19.31 -3.59
N SER A 95 2.51 -19.20 -4.12
CA SER A 95 1.27 -19.76 -3.55
C SER A 95 0.49 -20.58 -4.57
N VAL A 96 -0.42 -21.42 -4.06
CA VAL A 96 -1.40 -22.17 -4.87
C VAL A 96 -2.81 -21.83 -4.40
N SER A 97 -3.13 -20.53 -4.36
CA SER A 97 -4.38 -20.05 -3.77
C SER A 97 -5.60 -20.33 -4.68
N PRO A 98 -6.81 -20.54 -4.15
CA PRO A 98 -8.01 -20.51 -4.97
C PRO A 98 -8.40 -19.09 -5.40
N TRP A 99 -7.76 -18.06 -4.82
CA TRP A 99 -7.98 -16.63 -5.12
C TRP A 99 -7.04 -16.07 -6.21
N GLU A 100 -6.40 -16.95 -6.98
CA GLU A 100 -5.34 -16.56 -7.91
C GLU A 100 -5.86 -15.72 -9.09
N LEU A 101 -5.09 -14.71 -9.45
CA LEU A 101 -5.10 -14.15 -10.79
C LEU A 101 -4.27 -15.10 -11.68
N LEU A 102 -4.87 -15.69 -12.72
CA LEU A 102 -4.29 -16.77 -13.53
C LEU A 102 -3.02 -16.35 -14.31
N PHE A 103 -1.89 -16.15 -13.64
CA PHE A 103 -0.61 -16.05 -14.34
C PHE A 103 -0.29 -17.43 -14.90
N TYR A 104 -0.62 -17.65 -16.18
CA TYR A 104 -0.08 -18.79 -16.92
C TYR A 104 1.45 -18.64 -16.90
N LEU A 105 2.10 -19.49 -16.10
CA LEU A 105 3.54 -19.69 -16.11
C LEU A 105 3.97 -20.44 -17.38
#